data_AF-A0A9Q3H0G8-F1
#
_entry.id   AF-A0A9Q3H0G8-F1
#
_cell.length_a   1.000
_cell.length_b   1.000
_cell.length_c   1.000
_cell.angle_alpha   90.00
_cell.angle_beta   90.00
_cell.angle_gamma   90.00
#
_symmetry.space_group_name_H-M   'P 1'
#
loop_
_entity.id
_entity.type
_entity.pdbx_description
1 polymer ?
#
loop_
_entity_poly.entity_id
_entity_poly.type
_entity_poly.pdbx_seq_one_letter_code
_entity_poly.pdbx_strand_id
1 'polypeptide(L)'
;MSNPSSAHPSNITQTTEDDYSDSGSLKIKVNQLTQTNLVQWKCHMTNYLNGCSYGCLFCAPSEKGKAMTKYQHKNRAGLAILWTTVSEELQGILLEIDELFLTTWNALGDACRKNSTVTICRALTRLTSLMYEPGSSLDSHIDLFLKMYASY
;
A
#
# COMPACT_ATOMS: atom_id res chain seq x y z
N MET A 1 8.23 -62.43 -32.32
CA MET A 1 8.40 -62.84 -30.90
C MET A 1 9.00 -61.65 -30.16
N SER A 2 8.40 -61.33 -29.00
CA SER A 2 8.98 -60.56 -27.88
C SER A 2 9.12 -59.03 -28.01
N ASN A 3 8.17 -58.32 -27.38
CA ASN A 3 8.49 -57.18 -26.48
C ASN A 3 8.80 -57.79 -25.09
N PRO A 4 9.60 -57.17 -24.19
CA PRO A 4 9.13 -55.98 -23.43
C PRO A 4 10.21 -55.05 -22.81
N SER A 5 9.73 -53.93 -22.19
CA SER A 5 10.31 -53.17 -21.04
C SER A 5 11.67 -52.47 -21.19
N SER A 6 11.99 -51.31 -20.61
CA SER A 6 11.37 -50.37 -19.65
C SER A 6 12.34 -49.17 -19.50
N ALA A 7 11.84 -48.07 -18.92
CA ALA A 7 12.56 -47.03 -18.15
C ALA A 7 13.09 -45.76 -18.85
N HIS A 8 12.40 -44.63 -18.59
CA HIS A 8 12.99 -43.32 -18.32
C HIS A 8 13.88 -43.40 -17.05
N PRO A 9 14.89 -42.53 -16.78
CA PRO A 9 14.84 -41.04 -16.79
C PRO A 9 16.16 -40.41 -17.36
N SER A 10 16.40 -39.10 -17.50
CA SER A 10 16.48 -38.07 -16.47
C SER A 10 16.70 -36.69 -17.10
N ASN A 11 16.03 -35.68 -16.50
CA ASN A 11 16.27 -34.26 -16.71
C ASN A 11 17.73 -33.89 -16.44
N ILE A 12 18.32 -33.11 -17.34
CA ILE A 12 19.58 -32.40 -17.09
C ILE A 12 19.22 -31.09 -16.40
N THR A 13 19.49 -31.04 -15.10
CA THR A 13 19.63 -29.82 -14.33
C THR A 13 20.97 -29.19 -14.70
N GLN A 14 20.96 -27.95 -15.19
CA GLN A 14 22.16 -27.14 -15.28
C GLN A 14 21.99 -25.94 -14.35
N THR A 15 22.47 -26.13 -13.13
CA THR A 15 22.70 -25.10 -12.12
C THR A 15 23.85 -24.23 -12.59
N THR A 16 23.62 -22.93 -12.75
CA THR A 16 24.71 -21.94 -12.70
C THR A 16 24.50 -21.15 -11.42
N GLU A 17 25.39 -21.42 -10.48
CA GLU A 17 25.57 -20.74 -9.22
C GLU A 17 26.16 -19.36 -9.53
N ASP A 18 25.41 -18.31 -9.27
CA ASP A 18 25.98 -16.98 -9.03
C ASP A 18 25.66 -16.60 -7.59
N ASP A 19 26.71 -16.76 -6.77
CA ASP A 19 26.81 -16.47 -5.35
C ASP A 19 26.67 -14.96 -5.12
N TYR A 20 25.43 -14.47 -4.99
CA TYR A 20 25.17 -13.09 -4.59
C TYR A 20 25.14 -13.01 -3.07
N SER A 21 26.25 -12.48 -2.53
CA SER A 21 26.48 -12.19 -1.12
C SER A 21 25.23 -11.65 -0.42
N ASP A 22 24.84 -12.33 0.66
CA ASP A 22 23.88 -11.88 1.67
C ASP A 22 24.44 -10.65 2.40
N SER A 23 24.33 -9.49 1.76
CA SER A 23 24.41 -8.21 2.45
C SER A 23 23.17 -8.12 3.31
N GLY A 24 23.30 -8.47 4.59
CA GLY A 24 22.29 -8.45 5.64
C GLY A 24 21.27 -7.32 5.46
N SER A 25 20.24 -7.61 4.66
CA SER A 25 19.24 -6.63 4.33
C SER A 25 18.36 -6.53 5.56
N LEU A 26 18.31 -5.34 6.15
CA LEU A 26 17.25 -4.98 7.06
C LEU A 26 15.95 -5.40 6.35
N LYS A 27 15.32 -6.49 6.81
CA LYS A 27 14.02 -6.95 6.31
C LYS A 27 12.99 -5.94 6.79
N ILE A 28 12.99 -4.75 6.19
CA ILE A 28 12.01 -3.71 6.44
C ILE A 28 10.69 -4.30 5.93
N LYS A 29 9.92 -4.90 6.84
CA LYS A 29 8.53 -5.23 6.57
C LYS A 29 7.76 -3.92 6.49
N VAL A 30 7.47 -3.48 5.27
CA VAL A 30 6.48 -2.43 5.06
C VAL A 30 5.11 -3.09 5.21
N ASN A 31 4.37 -2.70 6.25
CA ASN A 31 2.99 -3.15 6.42
C ASN A 31 2.15 -2.70 5.21
N GLN A 32 1.05 -3.40 4.91
CA GLN A 32 0.14 -2.93 3.86
C GLN A 32 -0.49 -1.58 4.23
N LEU A 33 -0.63 -0.69 3.25
CA LEU A 33 -1.36 0.56 3.36
C LEU A 33 -2.82 0.24 3.56
N THR A 34 -3.41 0.83 4.59
CA THR A 34 -4.85 0.89 4.83
C THR A 34 -5.25 2.36 4.96
N GLN A 35 -6.54 2.63 4.97
CA GLN A 35 -7.05 4.00 5.17
C GLN A 35 -6.60 4.66 6.48
N THR A 36 -6.25 3.88 7.50
CA THR A 36 -5.96 4.37 8.86
C THR A 36 -4.47 4.52 9.17
N ASN A 37 -3.58 3.93 8.36
CA ASN A 37 -2.15 3.88 8.68
C ASN A 37 -1.27 4.70 7.72
N LEU A 38 -1.86 5.58 6.90
CA LEU A 38 -1.17 6.33 5.84
C LEU A 38 0.15 6.96 6.28
N VAL A 39 0.18 7.63 7.44
CA VAL A 39 1.37 8.36 7.91
C VAL A 39 2.52 7.40 8.21
N GLN A 40 2.24 6.34 8.97
CA GLN A 40 3.24 5.32 9.31
C GLN A 40 3.69 4.58 8.06
N TRP A 41 2.75 4.20 7.20
CA TRP A 41 3.03 3.54 5.94
C TRP A 41 3.95 4.40 5.04
N LYS A 42 3.64 5.68 4.85
CA LYS A 42 4.46 6.60 4.05
C LYS A 42 5.88 6.71 4.61
N CYS A 43 6.03 6.80 5.93
CA CYS A 43 7.34 6.85 6.58
C CYS A 43 8.16 5.59 6.28
N HIS A 44 7.61 4.40 6.55
CA HIS A 44 8.30 3.13 6.32
C HIS A 44 8.61 2.88 4.84
N MET A 45 7.65 3.16 3.96
CA MET A 45 7.81 2.96 2.53
C MET A 45 8.83 3.93 1.91
N THR A 46 8.85 5.20 2.35
CA THR A 46 9.86 6.17 1.88
C THR A 46 11.27 5.72 2.27
N ASN A 47 11.44 5.24 3.51
CA ASN A 47 12.72 4.71 3.97
C ASN A 47 13.15 3.46 3.18
N TYR A 48 12.21 2.55 2.92
CA TYR A 48 12.46 1.37 2.10
C TYR A 48 12.90 1.75 0.67
N LEU A 49 12.15 2.63 0.00
CA LEU A 49 12.46 3.07 -1.35
C LEU A 49 13.82 3.78 -1.43
N ASN A 50 14.15 4.63 -0.45
CA ASN A 50 15.46 5.28 -0.37
C ASN A 50 16.59 4.26 -0.18
N GLY A 51 16.42 3.28 0.71
CA GLY A 51 17.38 2.19 0.91
C GLY A 51 17.61 1.36 -0.35
N CYS A 52 16.57 1.18 -1.17
CA CYS A 52 16.65 0.47 -2.45
C CYS A 52 17.02 1.38 -3.64
N SER A 53 17.53 2.59 -3.42
CA SER A 53 17.92 3.55 -4.46
C SER A 53 16.78 3.98 -5.40
N TYR A 54 15.53 3.93 -4.95
CA TYR A 54 14.34 4.42 -5.66
C TYR A 54 13.97 5.87 -5.32
N GLY A 55 14.81 6.61 -4.60
CA GLY A 55 14.52 8.00 -4.20
C GLY A 55 14.20 8.96 -5.36
N CYS A 56 14.70 8.68 -6.57
CA CYS A 56 14.37 9.46 -7.77
C CYS A 56 12.90 9.38 -8.21
N LEU A 57 12.12 8.42 -7.70
CA LEU A 57 10.70 8.29 -8.00
C LEU A 57 9.86 9.45 -7.46
N PHE A 58 10.37 10.18 -6.46
CA PHE A 58 9.72 11.37 -5.91
C PHE A 58 10.04 12.66 -6.68
N CYS A 59 10.91 12.57 -7.69
CA CYS A 59 11.26 13.69 -8.55
C CYS A 59 10.50 13.60 -9.87
N ALA A 60 10.25 14.75 -10.49
CA ALA A 60 9.72 14.80 -11.84
C ALA A 60 10.67 14.07 -12.82
N PRO A 61 10.16 13.28 -13.77
CA PRO A 61 10.99 12.61 -14.76
C PRO A 61 11.82 13.64 -15.55
N SER A 62 13.14 13.44 -15.62
CA SER A 62 14.01 14.25 -16.47
C SER A 62 14.00 13.73 -17.91
N GLU A 63 13.68 14.57 -18.88
CA GLU A 63 13.29 14.18 -20.25
C GLU A 63 14.43 13.69 -21.19
N LYS A 64 15.63 13.33 -20.71
CA LYS A 64 16.79 13.13 -21.62
C LYS A 64 17.50 11.78 -21.49
N GLY A 65 17.51 11.04 -22.61
CA GLY A 65 18.44 9.93 -22.88
C GLY A 65 18.35 8.75 -21.91
N LYS A 66 19.52 8.17 -21.58
CA LYS A 66 19.65 6.98 -20.71
C LYS A 66 19.09 7.17 -19.28
N ALA A 67 18.88 8.41 -18.84
CA ALA A 67 18.26 8.71 -17.55
C ALA A 67 16.75 8.38 -17.57
N MET A 68 16.07 8.63 -18.69
CA MET A 68 14.65 8.35 -18.85
C MET A 68 14.36 6.85 -18.85
N THR A 69 15.19 6.04 -19.52
CA THR A 69 15.03 4.57 -19.52
C THR A 69 15.26 3.96 -18.14
N LYS A 70 16.27 4.44 -17.40
CA LYS A 70 16.50 4.06 -16.00
C LYS A 70 15.34 4.47 -15.09
N TYR A 71 14.78 5.67 -15.29
CA TYR A 71 13.61 6.13 -14.56
C TYR A 71 12.40 5.25 -14.83
N GLN A 72 12.08 4.97 -16.09
CA GLN A 72 10.94 4.11 -16.47
C GLN A 72 11.03 2.72 -15.84
N HIS A 73 12.21 2.11 -15.83
CA HIS A 73 12.42 0.83 -15.18
C HIS A 73 12.14 0.91 -13.67
N LYS A 74 12.72 1.91 -13.00
CA LYS A 74 12.48 2.15 -11.57
C LYS A 74 11.02 2.45 -11.26
N ASN A 75 10.36 3.18 -12.14
CA ASN A 75 8.96 3.56 -12.02
C ASN A 75 8.05 2.33 -12.08
N ARG A 76 8.27 1.42 -13.04
CA ARG A 76 7.55 0.13 -13.10
C ARG A 76 7.78 -0.71 -11.85
N ALA A 77 9.03 -0.80 -11.38
CA ALA A 77 9.35 -1.51 -10.15
C ALA A 77 8.67 -0.87 -8.91
N GLY A 78 8.66 0.46 -8.82
CA GLY A 78 7.97 1.21 -7.78
C GLY A 78 6.46 0.93 -7.78
N LEU A 79 5.82 0.94 -8.94
CA LEU A 79 4.41 0.59 -9.08
C LEU A 79 4.13 -0.84 -8.62
N ALA A 80 4.98 -1.81 -9.01
CA ALA A 80 4.86 -3.19 -8.54
C ALA A 80 4.96 -3.30 -7.01
N ILE A 81 5.85 -2.51 -6.39
CA ILE A 81 5.93 -2.43 -4.91
C ILE A 81 4.61 -1.91 -4.34
N LEU A 82 4.03 -0.83 -4.91
CA LEU A 82 2.73 -0.31 -4.46
C LEU A 82 1.64 -1.38 -4.53
N TRP A 83 1.55 -2.12 -5.64
CA TRP A 83 0.58 -3.21 -5.80
C TRP A 83 0.63 -4.25 -4.70
N THR A 84 1.81 -4.60 -4.21
CA THR A 84 1.99 -5.61 -3.14
C THR A 84 1.78 -5.06 -1.72
N THR A 85 1.82 -3.74 -1.57
CA THR A 85 1.85 -3.06 -0.26
C THR A 85 0.64 -2.18 -0.03
N VAL A 86 -0.39 -2.29 -0.87
CA VAL A 86 -1.67 -1.59 -0.74
C VAL A 86 -2.77 -2.63 -0.53
N SER A 87 -3.68 -2.36 0.41
CA SER A 87 -4.82 -3.23 0.68
C SER A 87 -5.82 -3.24 -0.48
N GLU A 88 -6.63 -4.31 -0.56
CA GLU A 88 -7.63 -4.50 -1.62
C GLU A 88 -8.57 -3.29 -1.79
N GLU A 89 -8.99 -2.67 -0.68
CA GLU A 89 -9.86 -1.48 -0.67
C GLU A 89 -9.29 -0.26 -1.43
N LEU A 90 -7.97 -0.20 -1.62
CA LEU A 90 -7.27 0.91 -2.28
C LEU A 90 -6.71 0.49 -3.66
N GLN A 91 -6.82 -0.77 -4.06
CA GLN A 91 -6.32 -1.26 -5.36
C GLN A 91 -7.05 -0.63 -6.55
N GLY A 92 -8.32 -0.21 -6.39
CA GLY A 92 -9.05 0.52 -7.43
C GLY A 92 -8.31 1.79 -7.91
N ILE A 93 -7.61 2.47 -6.99
CA ILE A 93 -6.82 3.67 -7.29
C ILE A 93 -5.60 3.32 -8.16
N LEU A 94 -5.05 2.12 -8.00
CA LEU A 94 -3.91 1.64 -8.81
C LEU A 94 -4.34 1.28 -10.23
N LEU A 95 -5.62 0.96 -10.46
CA LEU A 95 -6.16 0.64 -11.78
C LEU A 95 -6.53 1.89 -12.59
N GLU A 96 -6.94 2.95 -11.90
CA GLU A 96 -7.43 4.19 -12.54
C GLU A 96 -6.30 5.15 -12.94
N ILE A 97 -5.11 5.02 -12.36
CA ILE A 97 -4.02 5.99 -12.52
C ILE A 97 -2.93 5.43 -13.41
N ASP A 98 -2.68 6.16 -14.50
CA ASP A 98 -1.70 5.79 -15.50
C ASP A 98 -0.25 6.02 -15.03
N GLU A 99 0.59 5.10 -15.50
CA GLU A 99 2.05 4.90 -15.51
C GLU A 99 3.00 5.60 -14.51
N LEU A 100 2.68 6.65 -13.77
CA LEU A 100 3.66 7.38 -12.95
C LEU A 100 3.51 7.10 -11.45
N PHE A 101 4.57 6.56 -10.85
CA PHE A 101 4.66 6.25 -9.43
C PHE A 101 4.26 7.43 -8.54
N LEU A 102 4.78 8.64 -8.82
CA LEU A 102 4.52 9.82 -7.99
C LEU A 102 3.03 10.21 -8.02
N THR A 103 2.39 10.10 -9.17
CA THR A 103 0.96 10.38 -9.33
C THR A 103 0.14 9.38 -8.52
N THR A 104 0.43 8.08 -8.66
CA THR A 104 -0.22 7.01 -7.90
C THR A 104 0.00 7.17 -6.39
N TRP A 105 1.22 7.49 -5.97
CA TRP A 105 1.57 7.75 -4.57
C TRP A 105 0.74 8.87 -3.95
N ASN A 106 0.60 9.98 -4.67
CA ASN A 106 -0.17 11.13 -4.19
C ASN A 106 -1.66 10.80 -4.12
N ALA A 107 -2.21 10.13 -5.13
CA ALA A 107 -3.61 9.76 -5.15
C ALA A 107 -4.00 8.75 -4.07
N LEU A 108 -3.13 7.78 -3.75
CA LEU A 108 -3.32 6.90 -2.58
C LEU A 108 -3.43 7.72 -1.29
N GLY A 109 -2.57 8.73 -1.14
CA GLY A 109 -2.63 9.66 -0.02
C GLY A 109 -3.92 10.46 0.05
N ASP A 110 -4.41 10.94 -1.10
CA ASP A 110 -5.66 11.70 -1.17
C ASP A 110 -6.89 10.84 -0.90
N ALA A 111 -6.92 9.58 -1.36
CA ALA A 111 -8.00 8.67 -1.08
C ALA A 111 -8.08 8.33 0.42
N CYS A 112 -6.94 8.02 1.05
CA CYS A 112 -6.88 7.80 2.50
C CYS A 112 -7.37 9.04 3.27
N ARG A 113 -6.97 10.25 2.83
CA ARG A 113 -7.42 11.51 3.44
C ARG A 113 -8.93 11.71 3.26
N LYS A 114 -9.46 11.56 2.04
CA LYS A 114 -10.90 11.69 1.76
C LYS A 114 -11.73 10.77 2.64
N ASN A 115 -11.32 9.51 2.79
CA ASN A 115 -12.03 8.55 3.63
C ASN A 115 -11.97 8.93 5.12
N SER A 116 -10.82 9.42 5.60
CA SER A 116 -10.71 9.95 6.97
C SER A 116 -11.65 11.14 7.21
N THR A 117 -11.70 12.10 6.26
CA THR A 117 -12.60 13.28 6.34
C THR A 117 -14.07 12.86 6.33
N VAL A 118 -14.47 11.97 5.41
CA VAL A 118 -15.85 11.47 5.31
C VAL A 118 -16.27 10.79 6.61
N THR A 119 -15.38 9.98 7.19
CA THR A 119 -15.67 9.30 8.45
C THR A 119 -15.84 10.33 9.57
N ILE A 120 -14.99 11.37 9.63
CA ILE A 120 -15.02 12.38 10.71
C ILE A 120 -16.30 13.18 10.60
N CYS A 121 -16.63 13.64 9.40
CA CYS A 121 -17.87 14.34 9.12
C CYS A 121 -19.08 13.48 9.50
N ARG A 122 -19.09 12.19 9.18
CA ARG A 122 -20.21 11.29 9.52
C ARG A 122 -20.39 11.14 11.03
N ALA A 123 -19.31 10.99 11.80
CA ALA A 123 -19.42 10.93 13.25
C ALA A 123 -19.83 12.27 13.86
N LEU A 124 -19.30 13.38 13.35
CA LEU A 124 -19.71 14.71 13.78
C LEU A 124 -21.21 14.93 13.52
N THR A 125 -21.71 14.57 12.33
CA THR A 125 -23.15 14.63 12.03
C THR A 125 -23.94 13.81 13.04
N ARG A 126 -23.57 12.55 13.29
CA ARG A 126 -24.25 11.68 14.28
C ARG A 126 -24.28 12.32 15.67
N LEU A 127 -23.16 12.88 16.12
CA LEU A 127 -23.06 13.54 17.42
C LEU A 127 -23.95 14.77 17.50
N THR A 128 -23.92 15.63 16.47
CA THR A 128 -24.72 16.87 16.43
C THR A 128 -26.21 16.63 16.22
N SER A 129 -26.59 15.50 15.63
CA SER A 129 -27.98 15.08 15.46
C SER A 129 -28.53 14.34 16.68
N LEU A 130 -27.70 14.08 17.70
CA LEU A 130 -28.18 13.46 18.94
C LEU A 130 -29.04 14.46 19.72
N MET A 131 -30.34 14.22 19.75
CA MET A 131 -31.29 15.00 20.53
C MET A 131 -31.69 14.24 21.79
N TYR A 132 -31.82 14.96 22.91
CA TYR A 132 -32.38 14.39 24.12
C TYR A 132 -33.87 14.13 23.90
N GLU A 133 -34.31 12.90 24.20
CA GLU A 133 -35.73 12.54 24.15
C GLU A 133 -36.39 12.83 25.50
N PRO A 134 -37.35 13.76 25.58
CA PRO A 134 -38.04 14.07 26.82
C PRO A 134 -38.73 12.83 27.41
N GLY A 135 -38.49 12.55 28.68
CA GLY A 135 -38.99 11.35 29.37
C GLY A 135 -38.01 10.17 29.37
N SER A 136 -36.88 10.27 28.66
CA SER A 136 -35.76 9.33 28.78
C SER A 136 -34.80 9.72 29.92
N SER A 137 -33.94 8.78 30.36
CA SER A 137 -32.91 9.09 31.36
C SER A 137 -31.82 10.00 30.80
N LEU A 138 -31.49 11.06 31.53
CA LEU A 138 -30.39 11.97 31.18
C LEU A 138 -29.04 11.23 31.20
N ASP A 139 -28.83 10.33 32.16
CA ASP A 139 -27.60 9.55 32.26
C ASP A 139 -27.41 8.67 31.01
N SER A 140 -28.48 8.02 30.54
CA SER A 140 -28.45 7.22 29.32
C SER A 140 -28.12 8.07 28.08
N HIS A 141 -28.60 9.31 28.03
CA HIS A 141 -28.28 10.23 26.94
C HIS A 141 -26.81 10.67 26.97
N ILE A 142 -26.28 10.99 28.16
CA ILE A 142 -24.87 11.34 28.35
C ILE A 142 -23.96 10.16 27.99
N ASP A 143 -24.28 8.95 28.42
CA ASP A 143 -23.54 7.74 28.08
C ASP A 143 -23.49 7.49 26.57
N LEU A 144 -24.62 7.69 25.89
CA LEU A 144 -24.70 7.55 24.44
C LEU A 144 -23.85 8.60 23.72
N PHE A 145 -23.89 9.85 24.19
CA PHE A 145 -23.02 10.93 23.68
C PHE A 145 -21.53 10.58 23.84
N LEU A 146 -21.11 10.17 25.05
CA LEU A 146 -19.72 9.82 25.34
C LEU A 146 -19.23 8.63 24.52
N LYS A 147 -20.07 7.60 24.34
CA LYS A 147 -19.75 6.46 23.46
C LYS A 147 -19.52 6.89 22.02
N MET A 148 -20.37 7.75 21.48
CA MET A 148 -20.22 8.26 20.12
C MET A 148 -18.99 9.16 19.95
N TYR A 149 -18.66 9.97 20.95
CA TYR A 149 -17.45 10.80 20.96
C TYR A 149 -16.17 9.95 21.03
N ALA A 150 -16.16 8.89 21.84
CA ALA A 150 -14.99 8.03 22.05
C ALA A 150 -14.78 6.94 20.99
N SER A 151 -15.74 6.72 20.09
CA SER A 151 -15.65 5.71 19.01
C SER A 151 -14.89 6.21 17.77
N TYR A 152 -14.07 7.25 17.94
CA TYR A 152 -13.43 8.00 16.86
C TYR A 152 -11.90 8.02 16.98
#